data_AF-A0A537H5S0-F1
#
_entry.id   AF-A0A537H5S0-F1
#
_cell.length_a   1.000
_cell.length_b   1.000
_cell.length_c   1.000
_cell.angle_alpha   90.00
_cell.angle_beta   90.00
_cell.angle_gamma   90.00
#
_symmetry.space_group_name_H-M   'P 1'
#
loop_
_entity.id
_entity.type
_entity.pdbx_description
1 polymer ?
#
loop_
_entity_poly.entity_id
_entity_poly.type
_entity_poly.pdbx_seq_one_letter_code
_entity_poly.pdbx_strand_id
1 'polypeptide(L)'
;MRMASKAILFSYTNYPELNANLEGAGVKMSQDSMLRHGSFTFDLQGISRAASHQIVRHRIASFSQQSQRYVKVTRSYGYLKPPGVPEDLKVPVEIKGHKLELNFEDVMDLTRQAEEGLVAKGIKAEDSRYLRPNAATTNIVMSMSPRQLIHFFNLRCAPDAQWEIRDLAW
;
A
#
# COMPACT_ATOMS: atom_id res chain seq x y z
N MET A 1 -1.42 -16.97 9.68
CA MET A 1 -2.66 -16.36 9.16
C MET A 1 -2.24 -15.20 8.25
N ARG A 2 -2.30 -15.37 6.92
CA ARG A 2 -1.93 -14.31 5.97
C ARG A 2 -2.86 -13.11 6.20
N MET A 3 -2.31 -11.94 6.55
CA MET A 3 -3.12 -10.73 6.53
C MET A 3 -3.48 -10.43 5.09
N ALA A 4 -4.76 -10.55 4.75
CA ALA A 4 -5.28 -10.03 3.51
C ALA A 4 -5.21 -8.49 3.57
N SER A 5 -4.68 -7.88 2.52
CA SER A 5 -4.81 -6.44 2.29
C SER A 5 -6.28 -6.04 2.37
N LYS A 6 -6.57 -4.88 2.95
CA LYS A 6 -7.93 -4.36 3.09
C LYS A 6 -8.04 -2.99 2.46
N ALA A 7 -9.13 -2.74 1.76
CA ALA A 7 -9.55 -1.42 1.33
C ALA A 7 -10.85 -1.07 2.06
N ILE A 8 -10.82 0.01 2.86
CA ILE A 8 -11.97 0.46 3.64
C ILE A 8 -12.37 1.83 3.12
N LEU A 9 -13.61 2.00 2.67
CA LEU A 9 -14.14 3.32 2.32
C LEU A 9 -14.41 4.10 3.62
N PHE A 10 -13.58 5.10 3.89
CA PHE A 10 -13.63 5.92 5.10
C PHE A 10 -14.62 7.08 4.98
N SER A 11 -14.69 7.70 3.82
CA SER A 11 -15.64 8.79 3.53
C SER A 11 -15.88 8.93 2.04
N TYR A 12 -17.04 9.43 1.64
CA TYR A 12 -17.35 9.75 0.24
C TYR A 12 -18.31 10.92 0.13
N THR A 13 -18.32 11.59 -1.02
CA THR A 13 -19.32 12.61 -1.34
C THR A 13 -20.70 11.97 -1.56
N ASN A 14 -21.68 12.39 -0.77
CA ASN A 14 -23.08 12.02 -0.95
C ASN A 14 -23.68 12.72 -2.18
N TYR A 15 -23.63 12.07 -3.34
CA TYR A 15 -24.11 12.63 -4.60
C TYR A 15 -25.62 12.95 -4.61
N PRO A 16 -26.52 12.12 -4.07
CA PRO A 16 -27.93 12.48 -3.93
C PRO A 16 -28.15 13.82 -3.22
N GLU A 17 -27.46 14.04 -2.09
CA GLU A 17 -27.54 15.29 -1.32
C GLU A 17 -26.90 16.47 -2.06
N LEU A 18 -25.74 16.24 -2.70
CA LEU A 18 -25.09 17.25 -3.53
C LEU A 18 -26.01 17.71 -4.68
N ASN A 19 -26.68 16.78 -5.36
CA ASN A 19 -27.60 17.11 -6.45
C ASN A 19 -28.79 17.93 -5.96
N ALA A 20 -29.41 17.53 -4.83
CA ALA A 20 -30.50 18.28 -4.23
C ALA A 20 -30.10 19.72 -3.87
N ASN A 21 -28.89 19.89 -3.33
CA ASN A 21 -28.34 21.21 -3.00
C ASN A 21 -28.06 22.07 -4.24
N LEU A 22 -27.54 21.48 -5.32
CA LEU A 22 -27.30 22.18 -6.59
C LEU A 22 -28.61 22.64 -7.23
N GLU A 23 -29.63 21.78 -7.25
CA GLU A 23 -30.96 22.11 -7.74
C GLU A 23 -31.61 23.23 -6.92
N GLY A 24 -31.54 23.15 -5.59
CA GLY A 24 -32.05 24.18 -4.68
C GLY A 24 -31.35 25.54 -4.85
N ALA A 25 -30.08 25.55 -5.23
CA ALA A 25 -29.32 26.75 -5.54
C ALA A 25 -29.49 27.26 -6.99
N GLY A 26 -30.25 26.54 -7.84
CA GLY A 26 -30.42 26.87 -9.26
C GLY A 26 -29.15 26.68 -10.10
N VAL A 27 -28.16 25.92 -9.60
CA VAL A 27 -26.88 25.67 -10.28
C VAL A 27 -26.98 24.41 -11.11
N LYS A 28 -26.76 24.52 -12.42
CA LYS A 28 -26.66 23.36 -13.32
C LYS A 28 -25.20 22.96 -13.49
N MET A 29 -24.90 21.68 -13.21
CA MET A 29 -23.57 21.12 -13.38
C MET A 29 -23.63 19.84 -14.22
N SER A 30 -22.74 19.70 -15.20
CA SER A 30 -22.64 18.47 -16.00
C SER A 30 -22.08 17.31 -15.17
N GLN A 31 -22.40 16.07 -15.54
CA GLN A 31 -21.89 14.87 -14.87
C GLN A 31 -20.36 14.84 -14.82
N ASP A 32 -19.68 15.18 -15.92
CA ASP A 32 -18.21 15.21 -15.97
C ASP A 32 -17.60 16.26 -15.01
N SER A 33 -18.29 17.38 -14.80
CA SER A 33 -17.88 18.37 -13.79
C SER A 33 -18.12 17.83 -12.37
N MET A 34 -19.26 17.17 -12.14
CA MET A 34 -19.56 16.51 -10.85
C MET A 34 -18.50 15.46 -10.45
N LEU A 35 -17.96 14.71 -11.42
CA LEU A 35 -16.91 13.71 -11.17
C LEU A 35 -15.57 14.34 -10.72
N ARG A 36 -15.35 15.63 -10.97
CA ARG A 36 -14.14 16.35 -10.53
C ARG A 36 -14.25 16.87 -9.10
N HIS A 37 -15.46 17.15 -8.63
CA HIS A 37 -15.71 17.83 -7.36
C HIS A 37 -16.11 16.89 -6.21
N GLY A 38 -16.43 15.63 -6.50
CA GLY A 38 -16.56 14.61 -5.47
C GLY A 38 -15.21 14.19 -4.88
N SER A 39 -15.24 13.56 -3.72
CA SER A 39 -14.08 13.00 -3.04
C SER A 39 -14.46 11.68 -2.38
N PHE A 40 -13.57 10.69 -2.51
CA PHE A 40 -13.66 9.38 -1.87
C PHE A 40 -12.34 9.15 -1.14
N THR A 41 -12.41 8.80 0.14
CA THR A 41 -11.26 8.52 0.98
C THR A 41 -11.29 7.07 1.38
N PHE A 42 -10.19 6.37 1.11
CA PHE A 42 -9.98 4.97 1.45
C PHE A 42 -8.86 4.84 2.46
N ASP A 43 -9.02 3.95 3.43
CA ASP A 43 -7.91 3.44 4.24
C ASP A 43 -7.49 2.08 3.68
N LEU A 44 -6.26 2.01 3.18
CA LEU A 44 -5.66 0.82 2.60
C LEU A 44 -4.70 0.23 3.61
N GLN A 45 -5.04 -0.95 4.14
CA GLN A 45 -4.31 -1.58 5.23
C GLN A 45 -3.60 -2.85 4.77
N GLY A 46 -2.42 -3.10 5.34
CA GLY A 46 -1.69 -4.36 5.13
C GLY A 46 -1.11 -4.54 3.73
N ILE A 47 -1.06 -3.49 2.91
CA ILE A 47 -0.43 -3.55 1.58
C ILE A 47 1.09 -3.51 1.70
N SER A 48 1.79 -4.06 0.71
CA SER A 48 3.25 -3.99 0.62
C SER A 48 3.72 -2.57 0.29
N ARG A 49 4.98 -2.28 0.65
CA ARG A 49 5.65 -1.05 0.21
C ARG A 49 5.70 -0.98 -1.31
N ALA A 50 5.90 -2.11 -2.01
CA ALA A 50 5.87 -2.18 -3.46
C ALA A 50 4.52 -1.72 -4.06
N ALA A 51 3.39 -2.15 -3.49
CA ALA A 51 2.07 -1.70 -3.93
C ALA A 51 1.86 -0.22 -3.61
N SER A 52 2.23 0.23 -2.40
CA SER A 52 2.11 1.64 -2.02
C SER A 52 2.87 2.57 -2.98
N HIS A 53 4.04 2.13 -3.48
CA HIS A 53 4.87 2.88 -4.43
C HIS A 53 4.27 2.97 -5.82
N GLN A 54 3.35 2.08 -6.19
CA GLN A 54 2.56 2.20 -7.42
C GLN A 54 1.36 3.11 -7.23
N ILE A 55 0.73 3.07 -6.06
CA ILE A 55 -0.44 3.90 -5.71
C ILE A 55 -0.07 5.37 -5.70
N VAL A 56 1.01 5.76 -5.02
CA VAL A 56 1.43 7.17 -4.91
C VAL A 56 1.89 7.80 -6.24
N ARG A 57 1.96 7.03 -7.33
CA ARG A 57 2.20 7.56 -8.69
C ARG A 57 0.97 8.22 -9.30
N HIS A 58 -0.20 7.99 -8.72
CA HIS A 58 -1.44 8.68 -9.08
C HIS A 58 -1.44 10.07 -8.42
N ARG A 59 -0.80 11.03 -9.09
CA ARG A 59 -0.47 12.36 -8.54
C ARG A 59 -1.68 13.22 -8.19
N ILE A 60 -2.83 13.01 -8.84
CA ILE A 60 -4.05 13.80 -8.59
C ILE A 60 -4.86 13.08 -7.50
N ALA A 61 -4.27 13.06 -6.30
CA ALA A 61 -4.80 12.40 -5.12
C ALA A 61 -4.12 13.00 -3.88
N SER A 62 -4.73 12.78 -2.71
CA SER A 62 -4.12 13.10 -1.41
C SER A 62 -3.77 11.81 -0.69
N PHE A 63 -2.62 11.78 -0.01
CA PHE A 63 -2.13 10.59 0.68
C PHE A 63 -1.69 10.92 2.11
N SER A 64 -2.03 10.05 3.05
CA SER A 64 -1.39 9.98 4.37
C SER A 64 -0.86 8.57 4.57
N GLN A 65 0.47 8.43 4.53
CA GLN A 65 1.13 7.13 4.59
C GLN A 65 1.76 6.91 5.95
N GLN A 66 1.59 5.70 6.48
CA GLN A 66 2.26 5.27 7.70
C GLN A 66 3.78 5.40 7.56
N SER A 67 4.38 6.18 8.46
CA SER A 67 5.82 6.44 8.44
C SER A 67 6.60 5.27 9.01
N GLN A 68 7.49 4.70 8.20
CA GLN A 68 8.44 3.68 8.65
C GLN A 68 9.49 4.22 9.65
N ARG A 69 9.59 5.55 9.84
CA ARG A 69 10.49 6.15 10.84
C ARG A 69 10.01 5.93 12.28
N TYR A 70 8.70 5.76 12.47
CA TYR A 70 8.07 5.72 13.79
C TYR A 70 7.43 4.36 14.12
N VAL A 71 7.26 3.49 13.12
CA VAL A 71 6.58 2.20 13.28
C VAL A 71 7.61 1.08 13.35
N LYS A 72 7.52 0.28 14.42
CA LYS A 72 8.29 -0.95 14.60
C LYS A 72 7.67 -2.07 13.76
N VAL A 73 8.51 -2.79 13.01
CA VAL A 73 8.11 -4.04 12.34
C VAL A 73 8.04 -5.13 13.41
N THR A 74 6.97 -5.92 13.45
CA THR A 74 6.83 -7.01 14.44
C THR A 74 6.87 -8.37 13.77
N ARG A 75 7.16 -9.43 14.52
CA ARG A 75 7.33 -10.80 14.02
C ARG A 75 6.09 -11.36 13.29
N SER A 76 4.90 -10.94 13.70
CA SER A 76 3.61 -11.39 13.14
C SER A 76 3.01 -10.40 12.13
N TYR A 77 3.55 -9.18 12.04
CA TYR A 77 3.05 -8.09 11.23
C TYR A 77 4.24 -7.34 10.64
N GLY A 78 4.61 -7.68 9.41
CA GLY A 78 5.76 -7.01 8.82
C GLY A 78 5.91 -7.09 7.32
N TYR A 79 5.39 -8.12 6.65
CA TYR A 79 5.59 -8.30 5.23
C TYR A 79 4.45 -9.04 4.54
N LEU A 80 4.37 -8.85 3.22
CA LEU A 80 3.44 -9.52 2.34
C LEU A 80 4.23 -10.38 1.35
N LYS A 81 3.94 -11.68 1.36
CA LYS A 81 4.57 -12.65 0.48
C LYS A 81 3.78 -12.77 -0.83
N PRO A 82 4.41 -12.66 -2.00
CA PRO A 82 3.73 -12.86 -3.28
C PRO A 82 3.19 -14.28 -3.42
N PRO A 83 1.97 -14.48 -3.97
CA PRO A 83 1.36 -15.80 -4.13
C PRO A 83 2.13 -16.71 -5.09
N GLY A 84 2.91 -16.14 -6.02
CA GLY A 84 3.76 -16.89 -6.95
C GLY A 84 5.03 -17.47 -6.34
N VAL A 85 5.35 -17.16 -5.08
CA VAL A 85 6.52 -17.72 -4.38
C VAL A 85 6.06 -18.90 -3.51
N PRO A 86 6.48 -20.15 -3.79
CA PRO A 86 6.11 -21.31 -2.98
C PRO A 86 6.57 -21.19 -1.51
N GLU A 87 5.93 -21.91 -0.60
CA GLU A 87 6.20 -21.84 0.84
C GLU A 87 7.57 -22.39 1.22
N ASP A 88 7.90 -23.52 0.63
CA ASP A 88 9.08 -24.34 0.82
C ASP A 88 10.22 -24.02 -0.16
N LEU A 89 10.03 -23.06 -1.08
CA LEU A 89 11.07 -22.68 -2.03
C LEU A 89 12.26 -22.09 -1.29
N LYS A 90 13.36 -22.85 -1.28
CA LYS A 90 14.67 -22.41 -0.80
C LYS A 90 15.56 -22.01 -1.96
N VAL A 91 16.33 -20.96 -1.75
CA VAL A 91 17.30 -20.44 -2.71
C VAL A 91 18.69 -20.52 -2.07
N PRO A 92 19.68 -21.15 -2.73
CA PRO A 92 21.06 -21.11 -2.25
C PRO A 92 21.61 -19.69 -2.39
N VAL A 93 22.17 -19.17 -1.30
CA VAL A 93 22.80 -17.85 -1.22
C VAL A 93 24.16 -17.96 -0.56
N GLU A 94 25.08 -17.07 -0.92
CA GLU A 94 26.40 -16.99 -0.29
C GLU A 94 26.59 -15.60 0.34
N ILE A 95 26.80 -15.56 1.66
CA ILE A 95 26.99 -14.33 2.42
C ILE A 95 28.40 -14.36 3.02
N LYS A 96 29.29 -13.51 2.51
CA LYS A 96 30.69 -13.40 2.97
C LYS A 96 31.41 -14.76 3.02
N GLY A 97 31.21 -15.62 2.02
CA GLY A 97 31.81 -16.96 1.94
C GLY A 97 31.04 -18.07 2.66
N HIS A 98 29.96 -17.74 3.38
CA HIS A 98 29.08 -18.73 4.00
C HIS A 98 27.91 -19.06 3.09
N LYS A 99 27.81 -20.33 2.69
CA LYS A 99 26.68 -20.84 1.89
C LYS A 99 25.51 -21.19 2.79
N LEU A 100 24.33 -20.67 2.45
CA LEU A 100 23.08 -20.86 3.16
C LEU A 100 21.99 -21.20 2.13
N GLU A 101 20.97 -21.92 2.56
CA GLU A 101 19.73 -22.06 1.80
C GLU A 101 18.62 -21.34 2.55
N LEU A 102 18.10 -20.26 1.97
CA LEU A 102 17.09 -19.42 2.60
C LEU A 102 15.80 -19.46 1.81
N ASN A 103 14.67 -19.52 2.51
CA ASN A 103 13.36 -19.24 1.93
C ASN A 103 13.01 -17.75 2.12
N PHE A 104 11.84 -17.35 1.63
CA PHE A 104 11.36 -15.97 1.75
C PHE A 104 11.27 -15.50 3.22
N GLU A 105 10.72 -16.33 4.11
CA GLU A 105 10.52 -15.98 5.52
C GLU A 105 11.85 -15.85 6.26
N ASP A 106 12.84 -16.67 5.95
CA ASP A 106 14.19 -16.59 6.51
C ASP A 106 14.83 -15.23 6.19
N VAL A 107 14.67 -14.73 4.96
CA VAL A 107 15.18 -13.41 4.55
C VAL A 107 14.42 -12.29 5.26
N MET A 108 13.09 -12.40 5.39
CA MET A 108 12.29 -11.41 6.13
C MET A 108 12.70 -11.35 7.60
N ASP A 109 12.91 -12.50 8.24
CA ASP A 109 13.34 -12.54 9.64
C ASP A 109 14.77 -12.03 9.82
N LEU A 110 15.68 -12.37 8.90
CA LEU A 110 17.06 -11.86 8.90
C LEU A 110 17.10 -10.33 8.83
N THR A 111 16.36 -9.72 7.89
CA THR A 111 16.32 -8.26 7.72
C THR A 111 15.72 -7.56 8.93
N ARG A 112 14.67 -8.13 9.53
CA ARG A 112 14.07 -7.65 10.78
C ARG A 112 15.07 -7.69 11.95
N GLN A 113 15.72 -8.83 12.17
CA GLN A 113 16.71 -8.98 13.25
C GLN A 113 17.88 -8.01 13.08
N ALA A 114 18.35 -7.82 11.84
CA ALA A 114 19.41 -6.87 11.55
C ALA A 114 18.97 -5.41 11.82
N GLU A 115 17.75 -5.03 11.42
CA GLU A 115 17.18 -3.71 11.76
C GLU A 115 17.09 -3.50 13.27
N GLU A 116 16.52 -4.45 14.01
CA GLU A 116 16.41 -4.39 15.47
C GLU A 116 17.77 -4.28 16.14
N GLY A 117 18.76 -5.03 15.65
CA GLY A 117 20.14 -4.98 16.14
C GLY A 117 20.81 -3.63 15.93
N LEU A 118 20.57 -2.96 14.80
CA LEU A 118 21.08 -1.60 14.56
C LEU A 118 20.43 -0.59 15.52
N VAL A 119 19.11 -0.67 15.71
CA VAL A 119 18.39 0.21 16.65
C VAL A 119 18.86 0.00 18.09
N ALA A 120 19.06 -1.26 18.50
CA ALA A 120 19.59 -1.59 19.83
C ALA A 120 21.00 -1.04 20.06
N LYS A 121 21.79 -0.84 18.99
CA LYS A 121 23.11 -0.20 19.03
C LYS A 121 23.07 1.33 18.92
N GLY A 122 21.88 1.94 19.00
CA GLY A 122 21.70 3.39 18.99
C GLY A 122 21.64 4.03 17.60
N ILE A 123 21.58 3.24 16.52
CA ILE A 123 21.33 3.77 15.18
C ILE A 123 19.87 4.23 15.08
N LYS A 124 19.64 5.36 14.39
CA LYS A 124 18.31 5.91 14.24
C LYS A 124 17.43 4.99 13.40
N ALA A 125 16.15 4.88 13.77
CA ALA A 125 15.17 4.09 13.03
C ALA A 125 15.02 4.54 11.55
N GLU A 126 15.26 5.82 11.26
CA GLU A 126 15.21 6.34 9.88
C GLU A 126 16.33 5.81 8.98
N ASP A 127 17.44 5.36 9.56
CA ASP A 127 18.58 4.76 8.87
C ASP A 127 18.49 3.24 8.91
N SER A 128 18.14 2.64 10.07
CA SER A 128 18.02 1.18 10.21
C SER A 128 16.96 0.59 9.27
N ARG A 129 15.88 1.34 8.99
CA ARG A 129 14.81 0.90 8.07
C ARG A 129 15.26 0.67 6.63
N TYR A 130 16.47 1.07 6.24
CA TYR A 130 17.02 0.76 4.91
C TYR A 130 17.19 -0.75 4.68
N LEU A 131 17.20 -1.54 5.75
CA LEU A 131 17.17 -3.00 5.67
C LEU A 131 15.77 -3.56 5.35
N ARG A 132 14.70 -2.76 5.45
CA ARG A 132 13.34 -3.25 5.20
C ARG A 132 13.15 -3.59 3.72
N PRO A 133 12.63 -4.78 3.42
CA PRO A 133 12.34 -5.16 2.04
C PRO A 133 11.09 -4.44 1.51
N ASN A 134 10.94 -4.39 0.19
CA ASN A 134 9.73 -3.87 -0.47
C ASN A 134 8.46 -4.67 -0.15
N ALA A 135 8.63 -5.91 0.30
CA ALA A 135 7.55 -6.74 0.82
C ALA A 135 6.97 -6.20 2.13
N ALA A 136 7.68 -5.28 2.83
CA ALA A 136 7.23 -4.80 4.12
C ALA A 136 5.82 -4.21 4.06
N THR A 137 4.95 -4.51 5.02
CA THR A 137 3.59 -3.98 5.02
C THR A 137 3.55 -2.52 5.47
N THR A 138 2.56 -1.79 4.98
CA THR A 138 2.28 -0.39 5.31
C THR A 138 0.80 -0.13 5.18
N ASN A 139 0.31 0.85 5.93
CA ASN A 139 -1.02 1.41 5.71
C ASN A 139 -0.90 2.76 4.99
N ILE A 140 -1.89 3.09 4.17
CA ILE A 140 -1.99 4.38 3.48
C ILE A 140 -3.45 4.79 3.36
N VAL A 141 -3.76 6.00 3.81
CA VAL A 141 -5.02 6.66 3.51
C VAL A 141 -4.85 7.40 2.18
N MET A 142 -5.78 7.18 1.25
CA MET A 142 -5.81 7.88 -0.04
C MET A 142 -7.16 8.56 -0.26
N SER A 143 -7.15 9.79 -0.77
CA SER A 143 -8.36 10.48 -1.22
C SER A 143 -8.25 10.85 -2.69
N MET A 144 -9.28 10.52 -3.48
CA MET A 144 -9.36 10.80 -4.91
C MET A 144 -10.76 11.26 -5.29
N SER A 145 -10.86 12.11 -6.32
CA SER A 145 -12.15 12.38 -6.95
C SER A 145 -12.59 11.20 -7.81
N PRO A 146 -13.90 11.04 -8.09
CA PRO A 146 -14.40 9.96 -8.96
C PRO A 146 -13.74 9.91 -10.32
N ARG A 147 -13.45 11.07 -10.93
CA ARG A 147 -12.72 11.13 -12.20
C ARG A 147 -11.34 10.47 -12.10
N GLN A 148 -10.64 10.69 -10.99
CA GLN A 148 -9.31 10.10 -10.76
C GLN A 148 -9.41 8.63 -10.38
N LEU A 149 -10.46 8.20 -9.67
CA LEU A 149 -10.70 6.79 -9.41
C LEU A 149 -10.99 6.01 -10.69
N ILE A 150 -11.78 6.56 -11.61
CA ILE A 150 -12.00 5.93 -12.92
C ILE A 150 -10.66 5.74 -13.65
N HIS A 151 -9.80 6.78 -13.65
CA HIS A 151 -8.46 6.67 -14.20
C HIS A 151 -7.60 5.61 -13.47
N PHE A 152 -7.66 5.57 -12.14
CA PHE A 152 -6.99 4.58 -11.31
C PHE A 152 -7.41 3.16 -11.70
N PHE A 153 -8.71 2.87 -11.75
CA PHE A 153 -9.25 1.56 -12.09
C PHE A 153 -8.90 1.14 -13.52
N ASN A 154 -8.96 2.07 -14.49
CA ASN A 154 -8.55 1.78 -15.87
C ASN A 154 -7.10 1.29 -15.97
N LEU A 155 -6.20 1.79 -15.11
CA LEU A 155 -4.79 1.38 -15.10
C LEU A 155 -4.52 0.17 -14.19
N ARG A 156 -5.23 0.05 -13.07
CA ARG A 156 -4.91 -0.93 -12.02
C ARG A 156 -5.75 -2.19 -12.06
N CYS A 157 -6.90 -2.17 -12.74
CA CYS A 157 -7.65 -3.37 -13.07
C CYS A 157 -7.15 -4.07 -14.35
N ALA A 158 -6.16 -3.49 -15.03
CA ALA A 158 -5.59 -4.05 -16.26
C ALA A 158 -4.88 -5.40 -16.00
N PRO A 159 -4.91 -6.36 -16.96
CA PRO A 159 -4.32 -7.70 -16.77
C PRO A 159 -2.80 -7.71 -16.54
N ASP A 160 -2.10 -6.67 -16.98
CA ASP A 160 -0.65 -6.47 -16.85
C ASP A 160 -0.26 -5.72 -15.57
N ALA A 161 -1.24 -5.20 -14.81
CA ALA A 161 -0.98 -4.63 -13.49
C ALA A 161 -0.50 -5.72 -12.52
N GLN A 162 0.44 -5.37 -11.62
CA GLN A 162 0.90 -6.28 -10.59
C GLN A 162 -0.30 -6.80 -9.77
N TRP A 163 -0.32 -8.11 -9.51
CA TRP A 163 -1.40 -8.80 -8.82
C TRP A 163 -1.92 -8.06 -7.58
N GLU A 164 -1.04 -7.54 -6.72
CA GLU A 164 -1.46 -6.94 -5.44
C GLU A 164 -2.26 -5.64 -5.61
N ILE A 165 -1.80 -4.72 -6.47
CA ILE A 165 -2.53 -3.47 -6.72
C ILE A 165 -3.80 -3.73 -7.52
N ARG A 166 -3.82 -4.80 -8.32
CA ARG A 166 -5.01 -5.23 -9.05
C ARG A 166 -6.06 -5.79 -8.11
N ASP A 167 -5.68 -6.68 -7.20
CA ASP A 167 -6.57 -7.26 -6.18
C ASP A 167 -7.11 -6.18 -5.23
N LEU A 168 -6.34 -5.12 -4.97
CA LEU A 168 -6.81 -3.95 -4.20
C LEU A 168 -7.83 -3.09 -4.95
N ALA A 169 -7.77 -3.09 -6.29
CA ALA A 169 -8.58 -2.25 -7.16
C ALA A 169 -9.91 -2.90 -7.56
N TRP A 170 -10.01 -4.23 -7.45
CA TRP A 170 -11.20 -5.04 -7.70
C TRP A 170 -12.19 -5.00 -6.52
#